data_AF-A0A812MWF6-F1
#
_entry.id   AF-A0A812MWF6-F1
#
_cell.length_a   1.000
_cell.length_b   1.000
_cell.length_c   1.000
_cell.angle_alpha   90.00
_cell.angle_beta   90.00
_cell.angle_gamma   90.00
#
_symmetry.space_group_name_H-M   'P 1'
#
loop_
_entity.id
_entity.type
_entity.pdbx_description
1 polymer ?
#
loop_
_entity_poly.entity_id
_entity_poly.type
_entity_poly.pdbx_seq_one_letter_code
_entity_poly.pdbx_strand_id
1 'polypeptide(L)'
;MELGARWGTWGCRGVAFLRRVNPMPYRLILVEPKKVHCSGAHMVLKLNSLEGELKCTHADAALFLKLMEDVPHLDLLHIDIQGAEGPLLADPQVRQVLESKVYRIILGTHWEDMYRFAVDIFQAWITVFSLPQGFYDCMEAVGIIPLALAISRVPLQLPEAHAWAQLRSRSCFHTTPLGRVANIDGSFILDNPRFVNASRAFYLNDMTLRMDDLIK
;
A
#
# COMPACT_ATOMS: atom_id res chain seq x y z
N MET A 1 6.89 2.43 7.59
CA MET A 1 6.13 3.70 7.67
C MET A 1 4.85 3.54 6.88
N GLU A 2 3.74 4.08 7.35
CA GLU A 2 2.46 4.08 6.63
C GLU A 2 1.93 5.52 6.51
N LEU A 3 1.71 5.98 5.28
CA LEU A 3 1.11 7.27 4.95
C LEU A 3 -0.35 7.06 4.55
N GLY A 4 -1.26 7.85 5.13
CA GLY A 4 -2.71 7.60 4.99
C GLY A 4 -3.15 6.40 5.82
N ALA A 5 -2.62 6.27 7.04
CA ALA A 5 -2.68 5.03 7.80
C ALA A 5 -4.08 4.59 8.22
N ARG A 6 -5.08 5.48 8.19
CA ARG A 6 -6.43 5.23 8.72
C ARG A 6 -6.36 4.64 10.13
N TRP A 7 -6.64 3.35 10.29
CA TRP A 7 -6.60 2.65 11.57
C TRP A 7 -5.25 1.96 11.85
N GLY A 8 -4.21 2.27 11.07
CA GLY A 8 -2.88 1.66 11.16
C GLY A 8 -2.83 0.21 10.69
N THR A 9 -3.77 -0.21 9.85
CA THR A 9 -3.99 -1.62 9.51
C THR A 9 -2.75 -2.27 8.91
N TRP A 10 -2.11 -1.63 7.93
CA TRP A 10 -1.03 -2.24 7.19
C TRP A 10 0.29 -2.20 7.95
N GLY A 11 0.60 -1.09 8.61
CA GLY A 11 1.76 -0.95 9.49
C GLY A 11 1.70 -1.93 10.66
N CYS A 12 0.56 -2.05 11.34
CA CYS A 12 0.40 -3.00 12.45
C CYS A 12 0.51 -4.47 11.98
N ARG A 13 -0.08 -4.81 10.82
CA ARG A 13 0.06 -6.16 10.23
C ARG A 13 1.50 -6.46 9.83
N GLY A 14 2.23 -5.48 9.28
CA GLY A 14 3.65 -5.60 8.95
C GLY A 14 4.49 -5.92 10.19
N VAL A 15 4.25 -5.22 11.30
CA VAL A 15 4.93 -5.51 12.58
C VAL A 15 4.55 -6.89 13.12
N ALA A 16 3.27 -7.26 13.08
CA ALA A 16 2.83 -8.59 13.53
C ALA A 16 3.47 -9.71 12.70
N PHE A 17 3.55 -9.54 11.39
CA PHE A 17 4.24 -10.46 10.49
C PHE A 17 5.74 -10.55 10.81
N LEU A 18 6.41 -9.41 10.98
CA LEU A 18 7.82 -9.35 11.38
C LEU A 18 8.04 -10.12 12.69
N ARG A 19 7.28 -9.83 13.75
CA ARG A 19 7.37 -10.55 15.04
C ARG A 19 7.21 -12.06 14.89
N ARG A 20 6.37 -12.51 13.96
CA ARG A 20 6.09 -13.94 13.74
C ARG A 20 7.21 -14.67 12.99
N VAL A 21 7.87 -13.99 12.05
CA VAL A 21 8.86 -14.59 11.14
C VAL A 21 10.28 -14.31 11.60
N ASN A 22 10.56 -13.10 12.08
CA ASN A 22 11.87 -12.66 12.57
C ASN A 22 11.70 -11.50 13.56
N PRO A 23 11.70 -11.74 14.89
CA PRO A 23 11.35 -10.75 15.92
C PRO A 23 12.46 -9.72 16.17
N MET A 24 12.99 -9.11 15.12
CA MET A 24 13.94 -8.01 15.20
C MET A 24 13.27 -6.75 15.76
N PRO A 25 14.06 -5.85 16.39
CA PRO A 25 13.58 -4.52 16.73
C PRO A 25 13.00 -3.80 15.51
N TYR A 26 11.97 -2.99 15.73
CA TYR A 26 11.30 -2.26 14.67
C TYR A 26 10.99 -0.82 15.11
N ARG A 27 10.86 0.07 14.13
CA ARG A 27 10.31 1.42 14.32
C ARG A 27 9.08 1.58 13.43
N LEU A 28 7.90 1.70 14.04
CA LEU A 28 6.66 1.95 13.31
C LEU A 28 6.32 3.43 13.34
N ILE A 29 6.10 4.02 12.16
CA ILE A 29 5.63 5.41 11.99
C ILE A 29 4.33 5.35 11.17
N LEU A 30 3.27 5.95 11.70
CA LEU A 30 1.95 6.07 11.08
C LEU A 30 1.60 7.55 10.90
N VAL A 31 1.08 7.93 9.74
CA VAL A 31 0.63 9.30 9.46
C VAL A 31 -0.83 9.28 9.01
N GLU A 32 -1.70 10.01 9.71
CA GLU A 32 -3.14 10.07 9.43
C GLU A 32 -3.75 11.42 9.83
N PRO A 33 -4.33 12.21 8.91
CA PRO A 33 -4.87 13.53 9.24
C PRO A 33 -6.20 13.49 10.00
N LYS A 34 -7.04 12.47 9.81
CA LYS A 34 -8.41 12.45 10.37
C LYS A 34 -8.38 11.99 11.82
N LYS A 35 -8.82 12.87 12.73
CA LYS A 35 -8.87 12.60 14.19
C LYS A 35 -9.52 11.25 14.53
N VAL A 36 -10.65 10.92 13.92
CA VAL A 36 -11.36 9.65 14.18
C VAL A 36 -10.54 8.43 13.79
N HIS A 37 -9.77 8.52 12.70
CA HIS A 37 -8.90 7.44 12.25
C HIS A 37 -7.66 7.34 13.14
N CYS A 38 -7.07 8.48 13.49
CA CYS A 38 -5.98 8.56 14.46
C CYS A 38 -6.32 7.91 15.82
N SER A 39 -7.50 8.21 16.38
CA SER A 39 -7.97 7.55 17.61
C SER A 39 -8.11 6.03 17.42
N GLY A 40 -8.60 5.60 16.25
CA GLY A 40 -8.65 4.19 15.86
C GLY A 40 -7.26 3.54 15.82
N ALA A 41 -6.29 4.17 15.17
CA ALA A 41 -4.91 3.69 15.11
C ALA A 41 -4.27 3.57 16.50
N HIS A 42 -4.48 4.56 17.38
CA HIS A 42 -4.06 4.47 18.79
C HIS A 42 -4.66 3.25 19.50
N MET A 43 -5.96 2.99 19.29
CA MET A 43 -6.63 1.83 19.89
C MET A 43 -6.06 0.51 19.34
N VAL A 44 -5.81 0.42 18.03
CA VAL A 44 -5.20 -0.76 17.41
C VAL A 44 -3.81 -1.04 17.98
N LEU A 45 -2.96 -0.01 18.09
CA LEU A 45 -1.63 -0.14 18.70
C LEU A 45 -1.73 -0.69 20.14
N LYS A 46 -2.62 -0.10 20.95
CA LYS A 46 -2.84 -0.51 22.35
C LYS A 46 -3.35 -1.95 22.46
N LEU A 47 -4.38 -2.31 21.71
CA LEU A 47 -5.00 -3.64 21.76
C LEU A 47 -4.04 -4.75 21.34
N ASN A 48 -3.08 -4.45 20.47
CA ASN A 48 -2.11 -5.42 19.95
C ASN A 48 -0.75 -5.34 20.66
N SER A 49 -0.61 -4.54 21.72
CA SER A 49 0.66 -4.31 22.43
C SER A 49 1.80 -3.98 21.45
N LEU A 50 1.52 -3.04 20.55
CA LEU A 50 2.46 -2.52 19.57
C LEU A 50 2.89 -1.11 19.96
N GLU A 51 4.19 -0.86 19.90
CA GLU A 51 4.74 0.49 19.96
C GLU A 51 4.76 1.10 18.56
N GLY A 52 4.48 2.41 18.46
CA GLY A 52 4.51 3.14 17.20
C GLY A 52 4.35 4.65 17.40
N GLU A 53 5.00 5.41 16.52
CA GLU A 53 4.88 6.86 16.44
C GLU A 53 3.70 7.22 15.52
N LEU A 54 2.65 7.82 16.07
CA LEU A 54 1.49 8.28 15.30
C LEU A 54 1.53 9.80 15.11
N LYS A 55 1.50 10.25 13.86
CA LYS A 55 1.39 11.66 13.48
C LYS A 55 -0.01 11.96 12.97
N CYS A 56 -0.77 12.70 13.76
CA CYS A 56 -2.15 13.08 13.42
C CYS A 56 -2.21 14.34 12.56
N THR A 57 -1.67 14.25 11.35
CA THR A 57 -1.54 15.36 10.39
C THR A 57 -1.51 14.82 8.96
N HIS A 58 -1.58 15.71 7.97
CA HIS A 58 -1.42 15.36 6.57
C HIS A 58 0.00 14.86 6.27
N ALA A 59 0.10 13.86 5.40
CA ALA A 59 1.36 13.41 4.84
C ALA A 59 1.73 14.32 3.67
N ASP A 60 2.42 15.43 3.96
CA ASP A 60 3.00 16.31 2.95
C ASP A 60 4.52 16.09 2.81
N ALA A 61 5.11 16.69 1.78
CA ALA A 61 6.54 16.57 1.51
C ALA A 61 7.40 17.05 2.69
N ALA A 62 7.03 18.16 3.33
CA ALA A 62 7.80 18.72 4.45
C ALA A 62 7.82 17.77 5.66
N LEU A 63 6.67 17.20 6.02
CA LEU A 63 6.59 16.20 7.08
C LEU A 63 7.37 14.94 6.72
N PHE A 64 7.23 14.43 5.49
CA PHE A 64 7.94 13.23 5.05
C PHE A 64 9.45 13.43 5.15
N LEU A 65 9.98 14.53 4.62
CA LEU A 65 11.40 14.86 4.67
C LEU A 65 11.88 14.95 6.12
N LYS A 66 11.15 15.65 6.98
CA LYS A 66 11.46 15.75 8.42
C LYS A 66 11.49 14.39 9.11
N LEU A 67 10.50 13.53 8.84
CA LEU A 67 10.47 12.17 9.41
C LEU A 67 11.67 11.33 8.94
N MET A 68 12.17 11.60 7.73
CA MET A 68 13.26 10.88 7.11
C MET A 68 14.66 11.47 7.39
N GLU A 69 14.77 12.62 8.06
CA GLU A 69 16.07 13.23 8.41
C GLU A 69 16.96 12.25 9.17
N ASP A 70 16.44 11.72 10.28
CA ASP A 70 17.17 10.81 11.19
C ASP A 70 16.94 9.33 10.90
N VAL A 71 16.21 9.00 9.83
CA VAL A 71 15.99 7.62 9.39
C VAL A 71 17.08 7.30 8.35
N PRO A 72 18.08 6.46 8.66
CA PRO A 72 19.13 6.12 7.69
C PRO A 72 18.58 5.23 6.57
N HIS A 73 17.60 4.37 6.91
CA HIS A 73 16.98 3.42 6.00
C HIS A 73 15.53 3.17 6.42
N LEU A 74 14.65 2.99 5.44
CA LEU A 74 13.25 2.63 5.63
C LEU A 74 12.93 1.35 4.85
N ASP A 75 12.73 0.24 5.55
CA ASP A 75 12.53 -1.08 4.94
C ASP A 75 11.22 -1.16 4.13
N LEU A 76 10.16 -0.54 4.66
CA LEU A 76 8.83 -0.59 4.06
C LEU A 76 8.11 0.74 4.19
N LEU A 77 7.71 1.29 3.05
CA LEU A 77 6.79 2.41 2.94
C LEU A 77 5.46 1.92 2.37
N HIS A 78 4.39 2.04 3.13
CA HIS A 78 3.03 1.82 2.64
C HIS A 78 2.36 3.17 2.41
N ILE A 79 1.73 3.35 1.25
CA ILE A 79 0.99 4.57 0.91
C ILE A 79 -0.34 4.17 0.29
N ASP A 80 -1.42 4.71 0.85
CA ASP A 80 -2.78 4.55 0.33
C ASP A 80 -3.18 5.84 -0.41
N ILE A 81 -2.76 6.00 -1.68
CA ILE A 81 -2.96 7.25 -2.43
C ILE A 81 -4.45 7.42 -2.73
N GLN A 82 -5.04 8.50 -2.23
CA GLN A 82 -6.38 8.96 -2.59
C GLN A 82 -6.34 10.35 -3.22
N GLY A 83 -5.22 10.68 -3.89
CA GLY A 83 -4.95 11.90 -4.66
C GLY A 83 -4.27 13.02 -3.90
N ALA A 84 -4.47 13.12 -2.58
CA ALA A 84 -3.82 14.14 -1.76
C ALA A 84 -2.30 13.94 -1.67
N GLU A 85 -1.83 12.71 -1.90
CA GLU A 85 -0.44 12.28 -1.84
C GLU A 85 0.32 12.54 -3.15
N GLY A 86 -0.37 12.93 -4.23
CA GLY A 86 0.23 13.23 -5.53
C GLY A 86 1.37 14.27 -5.43
N PRO A 87 1.14 15.44 -4.81
CA PRO A 87 2.20 16.43 -4.59
C PRO A 87 3.39 15.91 -3.78
N LEU A 88 3.17 15.04 -2.80
CA LEU A 88 4.25 14.43 -2.01
C LEU A 88 5.15 13.58 -2.90
N LEU A 89 4.58 12.73 -3.76
CA LEU A 89 5.36 11.85 -4.64
C LEU A 89 5.98 12.59 -5.84
N ALA A 90 5.40 13.72 -6.25
CA ALA A 90 5.96 14.56 -7.29
C ALA A 90 7.17 15.41 -6.81
N ASP A 91 7.30 15.64 -5.50
CA ASP A 91 8.38 16.45 -4.93
C ASP A 91 9.77 15.82 -5.21
N PRO A 92 10.71 16.55 -5.84
CA PRO A 92 12.03 16.01 -6.18
C PRO A 92 12.87 15.57 -4.97
N GLN A 93 12.78 16.27 -3.84
CA GLN A 93 13.53 15.93 -2.63
C GLN A 93 12.96 14.66 -2.00
N VAL A 94 11.62 14.51 -1.99
CA VAL A 94 10.97 13.27 -1.56
C VAL A 94 11.45 12.11 -2.43
N ARG A 95 11.45 12.26 -3.77
CA ARG A 95 11.94 11.22 -4.69
C ARG A 95 13.40 10.83 -4.42
N GLN A 96 14.28 11.80 -4.20
CA GLN A 96 15.67 11.53 -3.83
C GLN A 96 15.78 10.72 -2.53
N VAL A 97 14.95 11.03 -1.52
CA VAL A 97 14.89 10.26 -0.27
C VAL A 97 14.34 8.85 -0.50
N LEU A 98 13.29 8.70 -1.32
CA LEU A 98 12.77 7.38 -1.69
C LEU A 98 13.86 6.50 -2.32
N GLU A 99 14.56 7.05 -3.31
CA GLU A 99 15.63 6.34 -4.04
C GLU A 99 16.84 6.01 -3.15
N SER A 100 17.19 6.87 -2.19
CA SER A 100 18.39 6.70 -1.39
C SER A 100 18.18 5.93 -0.09
N LYS A 101 16.96 5.92 0.46
CA LYS A 101 16.68 5.39 1.80
C LYS A 101 15.60 4.34 1.86
N VAL A 102 14.69 4.25 0.89
CA VAL A 102 13.52 3.36 0.98
C VAL A 102 13.77 2.07 0.20
N TYR A 103 13.61 0.92 0.87
CA TYR A 103 13.80 -0.40 0.26
C TYR A 103 12.61 -0.83 -0.60
N ARG A 104 11.40 -0.86 -0.02
CA ARG A 104 10.18 -1.32 -0.69
C ARG A 104 9.03 -0.35 -0.47
N ILE A 105 8.23 -0.16 -1.53
CA ILE A 105 6.98 0.59 -1.49
C ILE A 105 5.81 -0.36 -1.77
N ILE A 106 4.77 -0.28 -0.94
CA ILE A 106 3.44 -0.82 -1.26
C ILE A 106 2.51 0.37 -1.47
N LEU A 107 1.90 0.43 -2.65
CA LEU A 107 1.14 1.58 -3.11
C LEU A 107 -0.28 1.16 -3.46
N GLY A 108 -1.29 1.69 -2.78
CA GLY A 108 -2.68 1.66 -3.25
C GLY A 108 -2.95 2.91 -4.08
N THR A 109 -3.56 2.81 -5.26
CA THR A 109 -3.72 3.96 -6.17
C THR A 109 -5.15 4.49 -6.26
N HIS A 110 -6.18 3.73 -5.84
CA HIS A 110 -7.61 4.11 -5.80
C HIS A 110 -8.26 4.58 -7.12
N TRP A 111 -7.51 5.05 -8.12
CA TRP A 111 -8.00 5.28 -9.47
C TRP A 111 -6.93 5.13 -10.59
N GLU A 112 -7.38 5.00 -11.83
CA GLU A 112 -6.55 4.80 -13.04
C GLU A 112 -5.51 5.90 -13.25
N ASP A 113 -5.86 7.18 -13.07
CA ASP A 113 -4.88 8.27 -13.22
C ASP A 113 -3.76 8.19 -12.17
N MET A 114 -4.06 7.81 -10.93
CA MET A 114 -3.02 7.56 -9.92
C MET A 114 -2.21 6.30 -10.22
N TYR A 115 -2.83 5.29 -10.83
CA TYR A 115 -2.10 4.12 -11.33
C TYR A 115 -1.07 4.54 -12.38
N ARG A 116 -1.48 5.31 -13.40
CA ARG A 116 -0.58 5.81 -14.46
C ARG A 116 0.49 6.73 -13.91
N PHE A 117 0.13 7.65 -13.02
CA PHE A 117 1.06 8.50 -12.32
C PHE A 117 2.12 7.71 -11.55
N ALA A 118 1.74 6.63 -10.87
CA ALA A 118 2.67 5.74 -10.18
C ALA A 118 3.60 5.00 -11.15
N VAL A 119 3.09 4.50 -12.29
CA VAL A 119 3.92 3.90 -13.35
C VAL A 119 4.98 4.88 -13.81
N ASP A 120 4.59 6.12 -14.09
CA ASP A 120 5.49 7.14 -14.64
C ASP A 120 6.58 7.53 -13.63
N ILE A 121 6.21 7.73 -12.36
CA ILE A 121 7.16 8.12 -11.30
C ILE A 121 8.14 7.00 -10.98
N PHE A 122 7.67 5.77 -10.93
CA PHE A 122 8.45 4.62 -10.49
C PHE A 122 8.97 3.75 -11.64
N GLN A 123 9.08 4.30 -12.86
CA GLN A 123 9.58 3.56 -14.03
C GLN A 123 10.97 2.97 -13.84
N ALA A 124 11.80 3.57 -12.98
CA ALA A 124 13.15 3.08 -12.67
C ALA A 124 13.17 2.01 -11.57
N TRP A 125 12.05 1.81 -10.86
CA TRP A 125 11.93 0.83 -9.78
C TRP A 125 11.58 -0.55 -10.32
N ILE A 126 11.92 -1.59 -9.57
CA ILE A 126 11.57 -2.96 -9.93
C ILE A 126 10.10 -3.19 -9.52
N THR A 127 9.22 -3.39 -10.48
CA THR A 127 7.83 -3.75 -10.20
C THR A 127 7.73 -5.24 -9.87
N VAL A 128 7.52 -5.55 -8.59
CA VAL A 128 7.33 -6.92 -8.08
C VAL A 128 5.92 -7.41 -8.38
N PHE A 129 4.94 -6.53 -8.15
CA PHE A 129 3.55 -6.80 -8.38
C PHE A 129 2.87 -5.52 -8.85
N SER A 130 2.04 -5.64 -9.88
CA SER A 130 1.10 -4.61 -10.25
C SER A 130 -0.26 -5.24 -10.49
N LEU A 131 -1.28 -4.55 -10.00
CA LEU A 131 -2.66 -4.83 -10.32
C LEU A 131 -3.26 -3.51 -10.77
N PRO A 132 -3.57 -3.36 -12.07
CA PRO A 132 -4.28 -2.19 -12.57
C PRO A 132 -5.57 -1.98 -11.80
N GLN A 133 -6.00 -0.73 -11.72
CA GLN A 133 -7.38 -0.50 -11.34
C GLN A 133 -8.27 -1.05 -12.45
N GLY A 134 -9.41 -1.64 -12.09
CA GLY A 134 -10.34 -2.11 -13.08
C GLY A 134 -11.75 -2.23 -12.55
N PHE A 135 -12.69 -2.22 -13.48
CA PHE A 135 -14.02 -2.75 -13.27
C PHE A 135 -14.88 -2.02 -12.24
N TYR A 136 -14.60 -0.77 -11.84
CA TYR A 136 -15.50 -0.01 -10.97
C TYR A 136 -16.94 -0.02 -11.53
N ASP A 137 -17.10 0.46 -12.76
CA ASP A 137 -18.39 0.47 -13.47
C ASP A 137 -18.99 -0.94 -13.60
N CYS A 138 -18.15 -1.95 -13.80
CA CYS A 138 -18.64 -3.31 -13.93
C CYS A 138 -19.08 -3.91 -12.59
N MET A 139 -18.34 -3.65 -11.51
CA MET A 139 -18.66 -4.08 -10.16
C MET A 139 -19.89 -3.34 -9.62
N GLU A 140 -20.05 -2.07 -9.95
CA GLU A 140 -21.29 -1.32 -9.73
C GLU A 140 -22.45 -1.97 -10.51
N ALA A 141 -22.27 -2.25 -11.80
CA ALA A 141 -23.31 -2.83 -12.65
C ALA A 141 -23.73 -4.27 -12.29
N VAL A 142 -22.95 -4.98 -11.45
CA VAL A 142 -23.32 -6.30 -10.90
C VAL A 142 -23.69 -6.24 -9.41
N GLY A 143 -23.82 -5.04 -8.84
CA GLY A 143 -24.27 -4.82 -7.47
C GLY A 143 -23.24 -5.11 -6.37
N ILE A 144 -21.95 -5.22 -6.71
CA ILE A 144 -20.86 -5.41 -5.74
C ILE A 144 -20.51 -4.11 -5.04
N ILE A 145 -20.52 -3.00 -5.77
CA ILE A 145 -20.35 -1.65 -5.22
C ILE A 145 -21.75 -1.09 -5.03
N PRO A 146 -22.25 -0.97 -3.79
CA PRO A 146 -23.53 -0.34 -3.56
C PRO A 146 -23.44 1.13 -3.96
N LEU A 147 -24.46 1.63 -4.66
CA LEU A 147 -24.63 3.06 -4.95
C LEU A 147 -24.48 3.92 -3.67
N ALA A 148 -24.81 3.34 -2.50
CA ALA A 148 -24.67 3.94 -1.19
C ALA A 148 -23.23 4.24 -0.74
N LEU A 149 -22.19 3.62 -1.31
CA LEU A 149 -20.79 4.00 -1.05
C LEU A 149 -20.48 5.42 -1.52
N ALA A 150 -21.28 5.97 -2.44
CA ALA A 150 -21.19 7.39 -2.81
C ALA A 150 -21.69 8.34 -1.70
N ILE A 151 -22.38 7.83 -0.67
CA ILE A 151 -23.17 8.65 0.26
C ILE A 151 -22.93 8.30 1.74
N SER A 152 -22.56 7.08 2.08
CA SER A 152 -22.30 6.66 3.47
C SER A 152 -21.36 5.45 3.57
N ARG A 153 -20.52 5.42 4.61
CA ARG A 153 -19.60 4.31 4.91
C ARG A 153 -20.37 3.15 5.55
N VAL A 154 -21.09 2.38 4.76
CA VAL A 154 -21.77 1.16 5.20
C VAL A 154 -20.82 -0.03 5.02
N PRO A 155 -20.77 -1.00 5.95
CA PRO A 155 -20.09 -2.26 5.70
C PRO A 155 -20.59 -2.89 4.40
N LEU A 156 -19.67 -3.21 3.49
CA LEU A 156 -20.00 -3.94 2.28
C LEU A 156 -20.53 -5.32 2.69
N GLN A 157 -21.78 -5.60 2.33
CA GLN A 157 -22.26 -6.98 2.40
C GLN A 157 -21.45 -7.83 1.43
N LEU A 158 -21.18 -9.08 1.81
CA LEU A 158 -20.52 -10.02 0.89
C LEU A 158 -21.38 -10.15 -0.36
N PRO A 159 -20.80 -9.98 -1.57
CA PRO A 159 -21.59 -10.13 -2.78
C PRO A 159 -22.19 -11.52 -2.89
N GLU A 160 -23.44 -11.58 -3.33
CA GLU A 160 -24.12 -12.84 -3.58
C GLU A 160 -23.40 -13.64 -4.69
N ALA A 161 -23.59 -14.96 -4.68
CA ALA A 161 -22.96 -15.87 -5.67
C ALA A 161 -23.26 -15.46 -7.12
N HIS A 162 -24.43 -14.87 -7.38
CA HIS A 162 -24.83 -14.42 -8.70
C HIS A 162 -23.99 -13.23 -9.19
N ALA A 163 -23.59 -12.30 -8.31
CA ALA A 163 -22.76 -11.15 -8.67
C ALA A 163 -21.38 -11.61 -9.16
N TRP A 164 -20.79 -12.61 -8.50
CA TRP A 164 -19.54 -13.22 -8.93
C TRP A 164 -19.65 -13.94 -10.28
N ALA A 165 -20.79 -14.59 -10.56
CA ALA A 165 -21.04 -15.21 -11.85
C ALA A 165 -21.13 -14.15 -12.97
N GLN A 166 -21.78 -13.02 -12.70
CA GLN A 166 -21.87 -11.91 -13.64
C GLN A 166 -20.54 -11.22 -13.89
N LEU A 167 -19.69 -11.01 -12.88
CA LEU A 167 -18.32 -10.52 -13.10
C LEU A 167 -17.55 -11.43 -14.05
N ARG A 168 -17.66 -12.75 -13.86
CA ARG A 168 -16.98 -13.72 -14.72
C ARG A 168 -17.52 -13.69 -16.15
N SER A 169 -18.83 -13.64 -16.34
CA SER A 169 -19.43 -13.62 -17.68
C SER A 169 -19.11 -12.33 -18.44
N ARG A 170 -18.91 -11.22 -17.71
CA ARG A 170 -18.53 -9.92 -18.28
C ARG A 170 -17.02 -9.73 -18.43
N SER A 171 -16.20 -10.72 -18.10
CA SER A 171 -14.73 -10.63 -18.09
C SER A 171 -14.21 -9.49 -17.20
N CYS A 172 -14.89 -9.21 -16.09
CA CYS A 172 -14.56 -8.14 -15.17
C CYS A 172 -13.56 -8.56 -14.10
N PHE A 173 -12.40 -8.98 -14.55
CA PHE A 173 -11.30 -9.43 -13.72
C PHE A 173 -9.97 -9.31 -14.47
N HIS A 174 -8.89 -9.15 -13.72
CA HIS A 174 -7.54 -9.38 -14.23
C HIS A 174 -7.17 -10.85 -14.05
N THR A 175 -6.49 -11.43 -15.03
CA THR A 175 -5.88 -12.76 -14.87
C THR A 175 -4.48 -12.58 -14.35
N THR A 176 -4.21 -13.15 -13.17
CA THR A 176 -2.89 -13.15 -12.53
C THR A 176 -2.38 -14.59 -12.42
N PRO A 177 -1.08 -14.81 -12.14
CA PRO A 177 -0.56 -16.14 -11.84
C PRO A 177 -1.25 -16.85 -10.66
N LEU A 178 -1.84 -16.08 -9.74
CA LEU A 178 -2.59 -16.57 -8.57
C LEU A 178 -4.08 -16.81 -8.85
N GLY A 179 -4.54 -16.53 -10.08
CA GLY A 179 -5.92 -16.67 -10.49
C GLY A 179 -6.57 -15.35 -10.92
N ARG A 180 -7.89 -15.39 -11.05
CA ARG A 180 -8.69 -14.23 -11.47
C ARG A 180 -8.94 -13.31 -10.29
N VAL A 181 -8.59 -12.03 -10.44
CA VAL A 181 -8.76 -11.01 -9.41
C VAL A 181 -9.65 -9.90 -9.95
N ALA A 182 -10.74 -9.62 -9.26
CA ALA A 182 -11.54 -8.41 -9.46
C ALA A 182 -11.16 -7.45 -8.32
N ASN A 183 -10.53 -6.32 -8.64
CA ASN A 183 -10.11 -5.33 -7.66
C ASN A 183 -10.59 -3.93 -8.05
N ILE A 184 -11.12 -3.21 -7.07
CA ILE A 184 -11.65 -1.84 -7.23
C ILE A 184 -10.50 -0.83 -7.14
N ASP A 185 -9.48 -1.16 -6.35
CA ASP A 185 -8.30 -0.31 -6.18
C ASP A 185 -7.18 -0.80 -7.10
N GLY A 186 -6.34 0.10 -7.60
CA GLY A 186 -5.06 -0.32 -8.17
C GLY A 186 -4.04 -0.56 -7.05
N SER A 187 -3.04 -1.41 -7.30
CA SER A 187 -1.95 -1.62 -6.34
C SER A 187 -0.61 -1.91 -7.00
N PHE A 188 0.47 -1.40 -6.40
CA PHE A 188 1.84 -1.74 -6.71
C PHE A 188 2.59 -2.28 -5.50
N ILE A 189 3.52 -3.19 -5.77
CA ILE A 189 4.65 -3.51 -4.90
C ILE A 189 5.91 -3.22 -5.70
N LEU A 190 6.73 -2.32 -5.19
CA LEU A 190 7.92 -1.80 -5.86
C LEU A 190 9.15 -2.03 -4.99
N ASP A 191 10.20 -2.58 -5.58
CA ASP A 191 11.52 -2.70 -4.98
C ASP A 191 12.47 -1.66 -5.55
N ASN A 192 13.27 -1.07 -4.66
CA ASN A 192 14.29 -0.12 -5.05
C ASN A 192 15.50 -0.87 -5.64
N PRO A 193 15.89 -0.60 -6.90
CA PRO A 193 16.98 -1.29 -7.57
C PRO A 193 18.35 -1.02 -6.93
N ARG A 194 18.47 0.01 -6.09
CA ARG A 194 19.68 0.28 -5.31
C ARG A 194 19.95 -0.81 -4.27
N PHE A 195 18.89 -1.42 -3.74
CA PHE A 195 19.00 -2.40 -2.66
C PHE A 195 18.68 -3.83 -3.12
N VAL A 196 17.91 -3.96 -4.21
CA VAL A 196 17.48 -5.26 -4.75
C VAL A 196 18.02 -5.43 -6.16
N ASN A 197 18.65 -6.56 -6.41
CA ASN A 197 19.04 -6.93 -7.76
C ASN A 197 17.80 -7.44 -8.50
N ALA A 198 17.48 -6.88 -9.67
CA ALA A 198 16.32 -7.30 -10.47
C ALA A 198 16.32 -8.80 -10.83
N SER A 199 17.50 -9.43 -10.91
CA SER A 199 17.63 -10.89 -11.11
C SER A 199 17.30 -11.72 -9.85
N ARG A 200 17.08 -11.08 -8.70
CA ARG A 200 16.83 -11.66 -7.38
C ARG A 200 15.61 -11.02 -6.67
N ALA A 201 14.75 -10.33 -7.42
CA ALA A 201 13.56 -9.72 -6.84
C ALA A 201 12.63 -10.80 -6.27
N PHE A 202 12.05 -10.53 -5.09
CA PHE A 202 11.13 -11.45 -4.43
C PHE A 202 9.76 -11.39 -5.08
N TYR A 203 9.24 -12.53 -5.54
CA TYR A 203 7.87 -12.66 -6.02
C TYR A 203 6.95 -13.09 -4.88
N LEU A 204 5.65 -12.77 -4.99
CA LEU A 204 4.65 -13.19 -3.99
C LEU A 204 4.56 -14.72 -3.80
N ASN A 205 5.10 -15.50 -4.74
CA ASN A 205 5.16 -16.96 -4.68
C ASN A 205 6.40 -17.49 -3.94
N ASP A 206 7.35 -16.63 -3.56
CA ASP A 206 8.56 -17.04 -2.86
C ASP A 206 8.23 -17.39 -1.41
N MET A 207 8.44 -18.66 -1.05
CA MET A 207 8.13 -19.21 0.27
C MET A 207 9.30 -19.11 1.26
N THR A 208 10.48 -18.64 0.82
CA THR A 208 11.71 -18.58 1.60
C THR A 208 12.51 -17.33 1.26
N LEU A 209 12.95 -16.57 2.27
CA LEU A 209 13.89 -15.46 2.11
C LEU A 209 15.31 -16.03 1.90
N ARG A 210 16.02 -15.69 0.82
CA ARG A 210 17.41 -16.14 0.63
C ARG A 210 18.36 -14.99 0.95
N MET A 211 19.38 -15.27 1.77
CA MET A 211 20.37 -14.27 2.19
C MET A 211 21.17 -13.68 1.01
N ASP A 212 21.28 -14.44 -0.08
CA ASP A 212 21.98 -13.99 -1.28
C ASP A 212 21.18 -12.93 -2.08
N ASP A 213 19.91 -12.68 -1.77
CA ASP A 213 19.06 -11.78 -2.57
C ASP A 213 19.27 -10.28 -2.25
N LEU A 214 19.94 -9.97 -1.13
CA LEU A 214 20.30 -8.60 -0.75
C LEU A 214 21.64 -8.20 -1.40
N ILE A 215 21.69 -7.03 -2.04
CA ILE A 215 22.96 -6.47 -2.51
C ILE A 215 23.79 -6.10 -1.27
N LYS A 216 24.99 -6.70 -1.16
CA LYS A 216 25.97 -6.38 -0.11
C LYS A 216 26.47 -4.95 -0.23
#